data_AF-A0A9E8N3S7-F1
#
_entry.id   AF-A0A9E8N3S7-F1
#
_cell.length_a   1.000
_cell.length_b   1.000
_cell.length_c   1.000
_cell.angle_alpha   90.00
_cell.angle_beta   90.00
_cell.angle_gamma   90.00
#
_symmetry.space_group_name_H-M   'P 1'
#
loop_
_entity.id
_entity.type
_entity.pdbx_description
1 polymer ?
#
loop_
_entity_poly.entity_id
_entity_poly.type
_entity_poly.pdbx_seq_one_letter_code
_entity_poly.pdbx_strand_id
1 'polypeptide(L)'
;MKLWQKLFGKKVDSAIDWEDQGENVVFKKKYQSFKDLLASNALLRGLISDVKEKATSNSPFEPEYVNRTIASLVHEVKNSICNLNFISNNKYEALHETFKAITAKIESFIHDSSAEHQQLPTLKNIMPLIIYPHSVNQEAPKKTVDSCETLYDIISFCQAMARQEMFKLTEIPFKELNNTRKLVAGIPLQFHLIDLGGGIEGNPKYLYPEHISSFPLRAFLQGLIKMKWPEPPPVDVGGFFGMMGHTLTISEAEILQTGENSFAFISDEYMNSSIRLGYHFSSVEAYAGNNPDDNHIRIFFKGGGAVIERRMRRVRLITEILKSIGFEMIKINEDVIDATIFQQDKPAIEKKLEVLGKLTAYTKQQDMAMYNDAIADFYIKEFLNQHLPADDV
;
A
#
# COMPACT_ATOMS: atom_id res chain seq x y z
N MET A 1 -16.28 7.99 -35.14
CA MET A 1 -17.23 6.88 -34.88
C MET A 1 -16.57 5.49 -34.78
N LYS A 2 -15.82 4.98 -35.78
CA LYS A 2 -15.31 3.59 -35.76
C LYS A 2 -14.26 3.27 -34.66
N LEU A 3 -13.43 4.24 -34.26
CA LEU A 3 -12.41 4.05 -33.20
C LEU A 3 -13.06 3.86 -31.83
N TRP A 4 -14.05 4.69 -31.52
CA TRP A 4 -14.79 4.70 -30.26
C TRP A 4 -15.71 3.48 -30.11
N GLN A 5 -16.38 3.05 -31.18
CA GLN A 5 -17.11 1.77 -31.19
C GLN A 5 -16.21 0.56 -30.94
N LYS A 6 -14.93 0.59 -31.35
CA LYS A 6 -13.96 -0.49 -31.03
C LYS A 6 -13.47 -0.44 -29.58
N LEU A 7 -13.33 0.74 -28.97
CA LEU A 7 -12.87 0.92 -27.59
C LEU A 7 -13.97 0.63 -26.55
N PHE A 8 -15.23 0.96 -26.87
CA PHE A 8 -16.39 0.79 -25.99
C PHE A 8 -17.29 -0.40 -26.33
N GLY A 9 -17.20 -0.97 -27.53
CA GLY A 9 -18.13 -2.00 -28.04
C GLY A 9 -17.81 -3.45 -27.69
N LYS A 10 -16.76 -3.72 -26.90
CA LYS A 10 -16.58 -5.05 -26.29
C LYS A 10 -16.94 -4.97 -24.82
N LYS A 11 -18.01 -5.69 -24.44
CA LYS A 11 -18.09 -6.31 -23.11
C LYS A 11 -16.76 -7.03 -22.92
N VAL A 12 -16.01 -6.65 -21.89
CA VAL A 12 -14.95 -7.50 -21.40
C VAL A 12 -15.67 -8.72 -20.86
N ASP A 13 -15.47 -9.87 -21.49
CA ASP A 13 -16.01 -11.13 -20.99
C ASP A 13 -15.51 -11.31 -19.56
N SER A 14 -16.41 -11.14 -18.59
CA SER A 14 -16.15 -11.32 -17.17
C SER A 14 -16.20 -12.79 -16.74
N ALA A 15 -15.93 -13.71 -17.67
CA ALA A 15 -15.90 -15.15 -17.42
C ALA A 15 -14.46 -15.63 -17.59
N ILE A 16 -13.68 -15.49 -16.53
CA ILE A 16 -12.48 -16.31 -16.34
C ILE A 16 -13.00 -17.64 -15.78
N ASP A 17 -12.80 -18.74 -16.52
CA ASP A 17 -13.14 -20.09 -16.09
C ASP A 17 -12.48 -20.41 -14.75
N TRP A 18 -13.31 -20.81 -13.77
CA TRP A 18 -12.91 -21.14 -12.39
C TRP A 18 -12.66 -22.64 -12.20
N GLU A 19 -11.92 -23.27 -13.11
CA GLU A 19 -11.47 -24.65 -12.89
C GLU A 19 -10.16 -24.66 -12.08
N ASP A 20 -10.36 -24.88 -10.78
CA ASP A 20 -9.49 -25.63 -9.87
C ASP A 20 -8.06 -25.14 -9.65
N GLN A 21 -7.85 -23.98 -8.99
CA GLN A 21 -6.58 -23.67 -8.29
C GLN A 21 -6.84 -22.75 -7.07
N GLY A 22 -6.48 -23.21 -5.85
CA GLY A 22 -6.86 -22.61 -4.55
C GLY A 22 -6.50 -21.14 -4.29
N GLU A 23 -6.93 -20.60 -3.14
CA GLU A 23 -6.91 -19.17 -2.76
C GLU A 23 -5.60 -18.40 -3.00
N ASN A 24 -4.43 -19.06 -2.95
CA ASN A 24 -3.16 -18.41 -3.28
C ASN A 24 -3.07 -17.93 -4.74
N VAL A 25 -3.79 -18.58 -5.66
CA VAL A 25 -3.90 -18.11 -7.05
C VAL A 25 -4.69 -16.80 -7.11
N VAL A 26 -5.71 -16.63 -6.26
CA VAL A 26 -6.45 -15.38 -6.19
C VAL A 26 -5.54 -14.25 -5.70
N PHE A 27 -4.76 -14.46 -4.63
CA PHE A 27 -3.82 -13.43 -4.15
C PHE A 27 -2.75 -13.07 -5.18
N LYS A 28 -2.21 -14.07 -5.89
CA LYS A 28 -1.28 -13.84 -7.01
C LYS A 28 -1.90 -13.02 -8.13
N LYS A 29 -3.13 -13.34 -8.53
CA LYS A 29 -3.86 -12.57 -9.54
C LYS A 29 -4.13 -11.13 -9.05
N LYS A 30 -4.51 -10.93 -7.78
CA LYS A 30 -4.70 -9.58 -7.20
C LYS A 30 -3.42 -8.77 -7.25
N TYR A 31 -2.28 -9.38 -6.89
CA TYR A 31 -0.98 -8.73 -6.99
C TYR A 31 -0.60 -8.41 -8.44
N GLN A 32 -0.90 -9.30 -9.40
CA GLN A 32 -0.66 -9.02 -10.81
C GLN A 32 -1.52 -7.85 -11.31
N SER A 33 -2.81 -7.82 -11.00
CA SER A 33 -3.69 -6.68 -11.31
C SER A 33 -3.19 -5.38 -10.66
N PHE A 34 -2.61 -5.45 -9.47
CA PHE A 34 -1.99 -4.29 -8.82
C PHE A 34 -0.78 -3.78 -9.61
N LYS A 35 0.13 -4.67 -10.04
CA LYS A 35 1.26 -4.29 -10.91
C LYS A 35 0.81 -3.72 -12.25
N ASP A 36 -0.19 -4.32 -12.88
CA ASP A 36 -0.73 -3.86 -14.16
C ASP A 36 -1.34 -2.45 -14.02
N LEU A 37 -1.98 -2.17 -12.89
CA LEU A 37 -2.49 -0.85 -12.56
C LEU A 37 -1.34 0.16 -12.38
N LEU A 38 -0.26 -0.19 -11.66
CA LEU A 38 0.92 0.68 -11.53
C LEU A 38 1.56 0.99 -12.89
N ALA A 39 1.65 -0.02 -13.77
CA ALA A 39 2.14 0.16 -15.13
C ALA A 39 1.24 1.11 -15.95
N SER A 40 -0.08 0.94 -15.90
CA SER A 40 -1.04 1.86 -16.55
C SER A 40 -0.89 3.29 -16.04
N ASN A 41 -0.62 3.49 -14.75
CA ASN A 41 -0.39 4.83 -14.20
C ASN A 41 0.90 5.47 -14.74
N ALA A 42 1.98 4.71 -14.80
CA ALA A 42 3.26 5.19 -15.32
C ALA A 42 3.13 5.59 -16.81
N LEU A 43 2.45 4.77 -17.61
CA LEU A 43 2.15 5.08 -19.01
C LEU A 43 1.31 6.35 -19.13
N LEU A 44 0.25 6.48 -18.32
CA LEU A 44 -0.60 7.65 -18.34
C LEU A 44 0.16 8.93 -17.95
N ARG A 45 1.03 8.88 -16.93
CA ARG A 45 1.91 10.01 -16.55
C ARG A 45 2.83 10.43 -17.71
N GLY A 46 3.41 9.46 -18.41
CA GLY A 46 4.23 9.71 -19.61
C GLY A 46 3.44 10.39 -20.74
N LEU A 47 2.25 9.86 -21.07
CA LEU A 47 1.36 10.45 -22.08
C LEU A 47 0.94 11.87 -21.71
N ILE A 48 0.60 12.09 -20.43
CA ILE A 48 0.29 13.41 -19.88
C ILE A 48 1.45 14.40 -20.09
N SER A 49 2.68 13.96 -19.83
CA SER A 49 3.87 14.80 -19.97
C SER A 49 4.10 15.21 -21.43
N ASP A 50 4.02 14.26 -22.36
CA ASP A 50 4.15 14.52 -23.80
C ASP A 50 3.06 15.47 -24.33
N VAL A 51 1.80 15.28 -23.88
CA VAL A 51 0.69 16.20 -24.21
C VAL A 51 0.95 17.61 -23.68
N LYS A 52 1.43 17.75 -22.44
CA LYS A 52 1.77 19.05 -21.85
C LYS A 52 2.87 19.75 -22.64
N GLU A 53 3.95 19.05 -22.98
CA GLU A 53 5.08 19.60 -23.72
C GLU A 53 4.69 20.08 -25.12
N LYS A 54 3.90 19.29 -25.87
CA LYS A 54 3.41 19.69 -27.19
C LYS A 54 2.42 20.86 -27.12
N ALA A 55 1.61 20.94 -26.07
CA ALA A 55 0.69 22.05 -25.87
C ALA A 55 1.41 23.38 -25.53
N THR A 56 2.56 23.33 -24.85
CA THR A 56 3.34 24.52 -24.46
C THR A 56 4.34 24.96 -25.54
N SER A 57 5.03 24.02 -26.19
CA SER A 57 6.07 24.31 -27.20
C SER A 57 5.52 24.79 -28.54
N ASN A 58 4.20 24.65 -28.78
CA ASN A 58 3.56 24.94 -30.07
C ASN A 58 4.20 24.18 -31.26
N SER A 59 4.84 23.04 -30.96
CA SER A 59 5.52 22.20 -31.95
C SER A 59 4.50 21.53 -32.89
N PRO A 60 4.81 21.40 -34.19
CA PRO A 60 3.96 20.65 -35.11
C PRO A 60 3.88 19.19 -34.70
N PHE A 61 2.67 18.62 -34.70
CA PHE A 61 2.40 17.22 -34.39
C PHE A 61 1.65 16.54 -35.54
N GLU A 62 1.77 15.21 -35.63
CA GLU A 62 1.09 14.43 -36.66
C GLU A 62 -0.44 14.60 -36.55
N PRO A 63 -1.19 14.68 -37.68
CA PRO A 63 -2.65 14.84 -37.65
C PRO A 63 -3.40 13.80 -36.80
N GLU A 64 -2.84 12.60 -36.64
CA GLU A 64 -3.45 11.51 -35.87
C GLU A 64 -3.01 11.46 -34.40
N TYR A 65 -2.05 12.30 -33.99
CA TYR A 65 -1.46 12.29 -32.65
C TYR A 65 -2.52 12.42 -31.55
N VAL A 66 -3.44 13.38 -31.69
CA VAL A 66 -4.50 13.65 -30.68
C VAL A 66 -5.38 12.42 -30.46
N ASN A 67 -5.89 11.83 -31.54
CA ASN A 67 -6.79 10.67 -31.46
C ASN A 67 -6.12 9.45 -30.85
N ARG A 68 -4.86 9.19 -31.24
CA ARG A 68 -4.06 8.07 -30.71
C ARG A 68 -3.74 8.25 -29.22
N THR A 69 -3.39 9.46 -28.81
CA THR A 69 -3.07 9.76 -27.41
C THR A 69 -4.31 9.62 -26.52
N ILE A 70 -5.45 10.15 -26.95
CA ILE A 70 -6.71 10.01 -26.23
C ILE A 70 -7.14 8.55 -26.16
N ALA A 71 -7.06 7.80 -27.26
CA ALA A 71 -7.36 6.37 -27.25
C ALA A 71 -6.49 5.59 -26.25
N SER A 72 -5.21 5.94 -26.14
CA SER A 72 -4.28 5.32 -25.18
C SER A 72 -4.65 5.69 -23.75
N LEU A 73 -4.92 6.97 -23.45
CA LEU A 73 -5.37 7.42 -22.12
C LEU A 73 -6.66 6.71 -21.69
N VAL A 74 -7.65 6.63 -22.58
CA VAL A 74 -8.92 5.93 -22.35
C VAL A 74 -8.68 4.44 -22.09
N HIS A 75 -7.76 3.82 -22.83
CA HIS A 75 -7.40 2.42 -22.63
C HIS A 75 -6.78 2.18 -21.23
N GLU A 76 -5.78 2.97 -20.84
CA GLU A 76 -5.10 2.80 -19.54
C GLU A 76 -6.04 3.04 -18.36
N VAL A 77 -6.93 4.02 -18.45
CA VAL A 77 -7.95 4.28 -17.42
C VAL A 77 -8.93 3.11 -17.34
N LYS A 78 -9.42 2.60 -18.47
CA LYS A 78 -10.31 1.43 -18.50
C LYS A 78 -9.63 0.21 -17.88
N ASN A 79 -8.37 -0.04 -18.22
CA ASN A 79 -7.59 -1.14 -17.65
C ASN A 79 -7.45 -1.01 -16.13
N SER A 80 -7.16 0.20 -15.65
CA SER A 80 -7.05 0.50 -14.21
C SER A 80 -8.35 0.26 -13.44
N ILE A 81 -9.50 0.63 -14.01
CA ILE A 81 -10.82 0.37 -13.41
C ILE A 81 -11.08 -1.14 -13.32
N CYS A 82 -10.79 -1.90 -14.38
CA CYS A 82 -10.96 -3.36 -14.39
C CYS A 82 -10.05 -4.03 -13.34
N ASN A 83 -8.77 -3.64 -13.28
CA ASN A 83 -7.82 -4.17 -12.32
C ASN A 83 -8.20 -3.83 -10.87
N LEU A 84 -8.62 -2.59 -10.60
CA LEU A 84 -9.10 -2.22 -9.26
C LEU A 84 -10.30 -3.09 -8.87
N ASN A 85 -11.30 -3.22 -9.74
CA ASN A 85 -12.48 -4.03 -9.44
C ASN A 85 -12.14 -5.51 -9.23
N PHE A 86 -11.16 -6.05 -9.96
CA PHE A 86 -10.66 -7.40 -9.68
C PHE A 86 -10.04 -7.51 -8.28
N ILE A 87 -9.17 -6.56 -7.89
CA ILE A 87 -8.54 -6.54 -6.56
C ILE A 87 -9.59 -6.42 -5.45
N SER A 88 -10.59 -5.56 -5.67
CA SER A 88 -11.58 -5.16 -4.68
C SER A 88 -12.87 -5.99 -4.70
N ASN A 89 -12.94 -7.07 -5.48
CA ASN A 89 -14.15 -7.84 -5.71
C ASN A 89 -15.36 -6.96 -6.11
N ASN A 90 -15.20 -6.15 -7.16
CA ASN A 90 -16.24 -5.29 -7.76
C ASN A 90 -16.80 -4.18 -6.87
N LYS A 91 -16.16 -3.86 -5.75
CA LYS A 91 -16.55 -2.75 -4.86
C LYS A 91 -16.64 -1.37 -5.56
N TYR A 92 -15.93 -1.14 -6.66
CA TYR A 92 -15.83 0.15 -7.34
C TYR A 92 -16.44 0.14 -8.74
N GLU A 93 -17.48 -0.68 -8.99
CA GLU A 93 -18.15 -0.78 -10.29
C GLU A 93 -18.69 0.57 -10.79
N ALA A 94 -19.10 1.46 -9.88
CA ALA A 94 -19.61 2.80 -10.21
C ALA A 94 -18.61 3.65 -11.02
N LEU A 95 -17.30 3.36 -10.96
CA LEU A 95 -16.29 4.04 -11.77
C LEU A 95 -16.53 3.87 -13.27
N HIS A 96 -17.20 2.79 -13.71
CA HIS A 96 -17.52 2.59 -15.12
C HIS A 96 -18.47 3.68 -15.65
N GLU A 97 -19.46 4.12 -14.86
CA GLU A 97 -20.38 5.17 -15.27
C GLU A 97 -19.70 6.55 -15.24
N THR A 98 -18.90 6.85 -14.21
CA THR A 98 -18.09 8.08 -14.15
C THR A 98 -17.14 8.17 -15.34
N PHE A 99 -16.45 7.07 -15.65
CA PHE A 99 -15.56 6.97 -16.81
C PHE A 99 -16.32 7.22 -18.11
N LYS A 100 -17.47 6.56 -18.31
CA LYS A 100 -18.30 6.73 -19.50
C LYS A 100 -18.77 8.18 -19.67
N ALA A 101 -19.16 8.85 -18.59
CA ALA A 101 -19.55 10.26 -18.61
C ALA A 101 -18.39 11.18 -19.02
N ILE A 102 -17.19 10.96 -18.49
CA ILE A 102 -15.98 11.73 -18.87
C ILE A 102 -15.61 11.47 -20.33
N THR A 103 -15.62 10.22 -20.77
CA THR A 103 -15.28 9.89 -22.16
C THR A 103 -16.27 10.45 -23.17
N ALA A 104 -17.58 10.47 -22.84
CA ALA A 104 -18.59 11.09 -23.70
C ALA A 104 -18.37 12.61 -23.86
N LYS A 105 -17.96 13.31 -22.79
CA LYS A 105 -17.58 14.73 -22.86
C LYS A 105 -16.36 14.94 -23.77
N ILE A 106 -15.34 14.09 -23.65
CA ILE A 106 -14.15 14.12 -24.50
C ILE A 106 -14.53 13.89 -25.98
N GLU A 107 -15.39 12.92 -26.26
CA GLU A 107 -15.86 12.61 -27.61
C GLU A 107 -16.62 13.78 -28.24
N SER A 108 -17.57 14.39 -27.52
CA SER A 108 -18.30 15.58 -27.99
C SER A 108 -17.34 16.70 -28.33
N PHE A 109 -16.40 16.99 -27.43
CA PHE A 109 -15.42 18.06 -27.60
C PHE A 109 -14.58 17.90 -28.89
N ILE A 110 -14.16 16.67 -29.19
CA ILE A 110 -13.41 16.36 -30.41
C ILE A 110 -14.28 16.50 -31.65
N HIS A 111 -15.56 16.09 -31.57
CA HIS A 111 -16.48 16.17 -32.69
C HIS A 111 -16.84 17.62 -33.04
N ASP A 112 -17.18 18.44 -32.05
CA ASP A 112 -17.55 19.84 -32.24
C ASP A 112 -16.39 20.66 -32.82
N SER A 113 -15.16 20.41 -32.32
CA SER A 113 -13.94 21.03 -32.85
C SER A 113 -13.65 20.67 -34.31
N SER A 114 -14.16 19.54 -34.79
CA SER A 114 -13.98 19.12 -36.20
C SER A 114 -15.00 19.75 -37.16
N ALA A 115 -16.10 20.33 -36.65
CA ALA A 115 -17.20 20.85 -37.45
C ALA A 115 -17.13 22.37 -37.70
N GLU A 116 -16.55 23.15 -36.77
CA GLU A 116 -16.64 24.61 -36.84
C GLU A 116 -15.52 25.29 -37.62
N HIS A 117 -14.27 24.79 -37.64
CA HIS A 117 -13.18 25.37 -38.43
C HIS A 117 -12.16 24.26 -38.79
N GLN A 118 -11.43 24.44 -39.90
CA GLN A 118 -10.31 23.60 -40.40
C GLN A 118 -9.09 23.50 -39.45
N GLN A 119 -9.27 23.55 -38.13
CA GLN A 119 -8.23 23.44 -37.12
C GLN A 119 -8.52 22.23 -36.24
N LEU A 120 -7.55 21.32 -36.13
CA LEU A 120 -7.60 20.24 -35.13
C LEU A 120 -7.90 20.82 -33.75
N PRO A 121 -8.66 20.13 -32.87
CA PRO A 121 -8.78 20.54 -31.48
C PRO A 121 -7.38 20.78 -30.90
N THR A 122 -7.09 22.02 -30.51
CA THR A 122 -5.79 22.37 -29.95
C THR A 122 -5.58 21.56 -28.68
N LEU A 123 -4.38 20.98 -28.48
CA LEU A 123 -4.04 20.23 -27.27
C LEU A 123 -4.39 21.01 -25.98
N LYS A 124 -4.29 22.35 -26.03
CA LYS A 124 -4.71 23.27 -24.96
C LYS A 124 -6.16 23.11 -24.52
N ASN A 125 -7.08 22.78 -25.42
CA ASN A 125 -8.50 22.68 -25.10
C ASN A 125 -8.89 21.29 -24.56
N ILE A 126 -8.11 20.25 -24.88
CA ILE A 126 -8.34 18.88 -24.39
C ILE A 126 -7.66 18.66 -23.02
N MET A 127 -6.59 19.41 -22.74
CA MET A 127 -5.85 19.33 -21.46
C MET A 127 -6.72 19.33 -20.21
N PRO A 128 -7.73 20.22 -20.05
CA PRO A 128 -8.60 20.24 -18.86
C PRO A 128 -9.41 18.95 -18.63
N LEU A 129 -9.64 18.16 -19.68
CA LEU A 129 -10.37 16.88 -19.60
C LEU A 129 -9.45 15.69 -19.29
N ILE A 130 -8.14 15.83 -19.58
CA ILE A 130 -7.13 14.81 -19.28
C ILE A 130 -6.57 15.04 -17.86
N ILE A 131 -6.36 16.30 -17.48
CA ILE A 131 -5.67 16.71 -16.24
C ILE A 131 -6.24 18.03 -15.75
N TYR A 132 -6.59 18.10 -14.47
CA TYR A 132 -6.85 19.38 -13.84
C TYR A 132 -5.53 20.14 -13.59
N PRO A 133 -5.41 21.45 -13.92
CA PRO A 133 -4.14 22.20 -13.83
C PRO A 133 -3.51 22.25 -12.42
N HIS A 134 -4.25 21.89 -11.37
CA HIS A 134 -3.83 22.01 -9.96
C HIS A 134 -3.67 20.67 -9.22
N SER A 135 -3.78 19.50 -9.89
CA SER A 135 -3.81 18.19 -9.21
C SER A 135 -2.46 17.45 -9.11
N VAL A 136 -1.34 18.13 -9.39
CA VAL A 136 -0.03 17.47 -9.53
C VAL A 136 0.64 17.13 -8.18
N ASN A 137 0.15 17.60 -7.02
CA ASN A 137 0.95 17.51 -5.79
C ASN A 137 0.21 17.23 -4.48
N GLN A 138 -1.00 16.65 -4.51
CA GLN A 138 -1.70 16.31 -3.28
C GLN A 138 -2.36 14.94 -3.43
N GLU A 139 -2.12 14.06 -2.47
CA GLU A 139 -2.94 12.88 -2.30
C GLU A 139 -4.42 13.24 -2.41
N ALA A 140 -5.19 12.34 -3.03
CA ALA A 140 -6.61 12.50 -3.25
C ALA A 140 -7.34 12.90 -1.94
N PRO A 141 -7.81 14.15 -1.79
CA PRO A 141 -8.65 14.53 -0.66
C PRO A 141 -9.92 13.70 -0.75
N LYS A 142 -10.11 12.71 0.14
CA LYS A 142 -11.28 11.80 0.23
C LYS A 142 -12.08 11.76 -1.09
N LYS A 143 -11.44 11.39 -2.20
CA LYS A 143 -12.12 11.43 -3.50
C LYS A 143 -13.19 10.35 -3.43
N THR A 144 -14.45 10.73 -3.52
CA THR A 144 -15.51 9.78 -3.83
C THR A 144 -15.45 9.47 -5.32
N VAL A 145 -16.02 8.34 -5.74
CA VAL A 145 -16.14 8.00 -7.17
C VAL A 145 -16.77 9.16 -7.95
N ASP A 146 -17.76 9.84 -7.35
CA ASP A 146 -18.49 10.96 -7.96
C ASP A 146 -17.66 12.26 -8.08
N SER A 147 -16.54 12.37 -7.37
CA SER A 147 -15.66 13.55 -7.41
C SER A 147 -14.57 13.47 -8.48
N CYS A 148 -14.50 12.39 -9.25
CA CYS A 148 -13.54 12.26 -10.34
C CYS A 148 -14.04 13.04 -11.56
N GLU A 149 -13.30 14.07 -11.99
CA GLU A 149 -13.70 14.93 -13.11
C GLU A 149 -12.87 14.69 -14.37
N THR A 150 -11.67 14.13 -14.23
CA THR A 150 -10.72 13.89 -15.33
C THR A 150 -10.27 12.43 -15.41
N LEU A 151 -9.70 12.04 -16.56
CA LEU A 151 -9.05 10.73 -16.72
C LEU A 151 -7.93 10.52 -15.68
N TYR A 152 -7.17 11.57 -15.38
CA TYR A 152 -6.15 11.53 -14.33
C TYR A 152 -6.73 11.32 -12.91
N ASP A 153 -7.91 11.89 -12.62
CA ASP A 153 -8.56 11.68 -11.32
C ASP A 153 -8.96 10.23 -11.11
N ILE A 154 -9.56 9.62 -12.14
CA ILE A 154 -9.97 8.20 -12.09
C ILE A 154 -8.76 7.32 -11.84
N ILE A 155 -7.67 7.49 -12.60
CA ILE A 155 -6.53 6.59 -12.49
C ILE A 155 -5.79 6.77 -11.15
N SER A 156 -5.67 8.01 -10.66
CA SER A 156 -5.08 8.31 -9.35
C SER A 156 -5.94 7.73 -8.22
N PHE A 157 -7.27 7.82 -8.36
CA PHE A 157 -8.21 7.15 -7.45
C PHE A 157 -8.04 5.64 -7.49
N CYS A 158 -7.94 5.04 -8.69
CA CYS A 158 -7.71 3.61 -8.86
C CYS A 158 -6.45 3.16 -8.13
N GLN A 159 -5.35 3.89 -8.29
CA GLN A 159 -4.09 3.60 -7.61
C GLN A 159 -4.21 3.67 -6.08
N ALA A 160 -4.80 4.75 -5.57
CA ALA A 160 -4.96 4.94 -4.13
C ALA A 160 -5.83 3.83 -3.52
N MET A 161 -6.94 3.49 -4.16
CA MET A 161 -7.83 2.43 -3.68
C MET A 161 -7.20 1.04 -3.84
N ALA A 162 -6.46 0.79 -4.92
CA ALA A 162 -5.78 -0.50 -5.11
C ALA A 162 -4.74 -0.74 -4.01
N ARG A 163 -3.94 0.28 -3.63
CA ARG A 163 -3.07 0.20 -2.45
C ARG A 163 -3.86 -0.09 -1.17
N GLN A 164 -4.98 0.60 -0.97
CA GLN A 164 -5.82 0.38 0.20
C GLN A 164 -6.36 -1.06 0.27
N GLU A 165 -6.80 -1.63 -0.85
CA GLU A 165 -7.33 -3.00 -0.90
C GLU A 165 -6.21 -4.06 -0.79
N MET A 166 -5.02 -3.78 -1.33
CA MET A 166 -3.84 -4.63 -1.13
C MET A 166 -3.38 -4.64 0.34
N PHE A 167 -3.42 -3.50 1.02
CA PHE A 167 -3.09 -3.40 2.45
C PHE A 167 -3.96 -4.29 3.33
N LYS A 168 -5.27 -4.36 3.02
CA LYS A 168 -6.27 -5.14 3.75
C LYS A 168 -6.07 -6.65 3.69
N LEU A 169 -5.18 -7.16 2.84
CA LEU A 169 -4.83 -8.58 2.85
C LEU A 169 -4.37 -9.05 4.25
N THR A 170 -3.80 -8.15 5.06
CA THR A 170 -3.41 -8.45 6.46
C THR A 170 -4.57 -8.54 7.45
N GLU A 171 -5.78 -8.14 7.05
CA GLU A 171 -7.01 -8.28 7.84
C GLU A 171 -7.63 -9.68 7.70
N ILE A 172 -7.17 -10.49 6.73
CA ILE A 172 -7.61 -11.87 6.56
C ILE A 172 -7.14 -12.69 7.77
N PRO A 173 -8.04 -13.38 8.49
CA PRO A 173 -7.66 -14.23 9.61
C PRO A 173 -6.66 -15.30 9.18
N PHE A 174 -5.62 -15.53 9.98
CA PHE A 174 -4.56 -16.48 9.60
C PHE A 174 -5.09 -17.89 9.29
N LYS A 175 -6.14 -18.33 9.99
CA LYS A 175 -6.80 -19.64 9.80
C LYS A 175 -7.44 -19.82 8.42
N GLU A 176 -7.73 -18.73 7.71
CA GLU A 176 -8.29 -18.74 6.36
C GLU A 176 -7.17 -18.75 5.30
N LEU A 177 -5.89 -18.65 5.70
CA LEU A 177 -4.77 -18.69 4.78
C LEU A 177 -4.31 -20.11 4.50
N ASN A 178 -4.24 -20.47 3.22
CA ASN A 178 -3.80 -21.78 2.75
C ASN A 178 -2.36 -21.76 2.20
N ASN A 179 -1.68 -22.92 2.25
CA ASN A 179 -0.29 -23.13 1.81
C ASN A 179 0.74 -22.09 2.30
N THR A 180 0.60 -21.63 3.54
CA THR A 180 1.59 -20.73 4.15
C THR A 180 2.90 -21.48 4.46
N ARG A 181 4.03 -20.80 4.36
CA ARG A 181 5.37 -21.36 4.61
C ARG A 181 5.97 -20.72 5.85
N LYS A 182 6.24 -21.50 6.90
CA LYS A 182 6.86 -20.99 8.13
C LYS A 182 8.32 -20.62 7.89
N LEU A 183 8.68 -19.38 8.21
CA LEU A 183 10.05 -18.88 8.20
C LEU A 183 10.76 -19.20 9.53
N VAL A 184 11.96 -19.76 9.44
CA VAL A 184 12.83 -20.06 10.58
C VAL A 184 13.93 -19.00 10.63
N ALA A 185 13.67 -17.89 11.30
CA ALA A 185 14.56 -16.73 11.34
C ALA A 185 15.31 -16.52 12.67
N GLY A 186 15.22 -17.47 13.61
CA GLY A 186 15.90 -17.35 14.91
C GLY A 186 15.33 -16.27 15.84
N ILE A 187 14.14 -15.75 15.54
CA ILE A 187 13.40 -14.78 16.36
C ILE A 187 12.21 -15.46 17.06
N PRO A 188 11.77 -14.99 18.24
CA PRO A 188 10.63 -15.54 18.97
C PRO A 188 9.29 -15.07 18.37
N LEU A 189 9.14 -15.28 17.07
CA LEU A 189 7.98 -14.94 16.26
C LEU A 189 7.63 -16.13 15.35
N GLN A 190 6.38 -16.58 15.38
CA GLN A 190 5.88 -17.50 14.38
C GLN A 190 5.50 -16.69 13.14
N PHE A 191 6.38 -16.67 12.15
CA PHE A 191 6.21 -15.85 10.95
C PHE A 191 6.04 -16.72 9.70
N HIS A 192 4.91 -16.56 9.02
CA HIS A 192 4.51 -17.36 7.87
C HIS A 192 4.50 -16.52 6.58
N LEU A 193 4.92 -17.08 5.46
CA LEU A 193 5.02 -16.36 4.20
C LEU A 193 4.08 -16.95 3.15
N ILE A 194 3.48 -16.07 2.36
CA ILE A 194 2.70 -16.37 1.17
C ILE A 194 3.39 -15.66 -0.01
N ASP A 195 3.99 -16.45 -0.90
CA ASP A 195 4.71 -15.91 -2.05
C ASP A 195 3.75 -15.64 -3.22
N LEU A 196 3.59 -14.35 -3.54
CA LEU A 196 2.86 -13.82 -4.68
C LEU A 196 3.67 -13.93 -5.98
N GLY A 197 4.98 -14.20 -5.89
CA GLY A 197 5.88 -14.45 -7.00
C GLY A 197 7.24 -13.78 -6.77
N GLY A 198 8.33 -14.54 -6.93
CA GLY A 198 9.70 -14.01 -6.85
C GLY A 198 10.17 -13.66 -5.43
N GLY A 199 9.36 -13.87 -4.40
CA GLY A 199 9.73 -13.57 -3.02
C GLY A 199 10.60 -14.64 -2.35
N ILE A 200 10.53 -15.89 -2.82
CA ILE A 200 11.27 -17.05 -2.29
C ILE A 200 12.08 -17.71 -3.40
N GLU A 201 13.35 -17.99 -3.13
CA GLU A 201 14.22 -18.74 -4.02
C GLU A 201 14.07 -20.26 -3.84
N GLY A 202 13.89 -20.97 -4.95
CA GLY A 202 13.78 -22.43 -4.97
C GLY A 202 12.54 -22.96 -4.24
N ASN A 203 12.64 -24.18 -3.72
CA ASN A 203 11.58 -24.79 -2.91
C ASN A 203 12.19 -25.57 -1.73
N PRO A 204 12.84 -24.87 -0.78
CA PRO A 204 13.58 -25.53 0.29
C PRO A 204 12.62 -26.22 1.25
N LYS A 205 13.02 -27.36 1.84
CA LYS A 205 12.18 -28.06 2.83
C LYS A 205 11.88 -27.20 4.06
N TYR A 206 12.85 -26.40 4.50
CA TYR A 206 12.74 -25.43 5.57
C TYR A 206 13.08 -24.05 5.03
N LEU A 207 12.25 -23.06 5.34
CA LEU A 207 12.44 -21.70 4.83
C LEU A 207 13.25 -20.89 5.84
N TYR A 208 14.41 -20.39 5.40
CA TYR A 208 15.34 -19.58 6.21
C TYR A 208 15.59 -18.22 5.53
N PRO A 209 16.10 -17.21 6.25
CA PRO A 209 16.33 -15.87 5.69
C PRO A 209 17.13 -15.85 4.39
N GLU A 210 18.10 -16.76 4.19
CA GLU A 210 18.90 -16.87 2.97
C GLU A 210 18.10 -17.24 1.72
N HIS A 211 16.91 -17.83 1.88
CA HIS A 211 16.02 -18.20 0.78
C HIS A 211 15.06 -17.06 0.39
N ILE A 212 15.09 -15.92 1.08
CA ILE A 212 14.20 -14.80 0.81
C ILE A 212 14.86 -13.89 -0.23
N SER A 213 14.19 -13.77 -1.37
CA SER A 213 14.56 -12.88 -2.48
C SER A 213 13.76 -11.57 -2.48
N SER A 214 12.65 -11.52 -1.75
CA SER A 214 11.86 -10.30 -1.56
C SER A 214 12.72 -9.17 -0.98
N PHE A 215 12.96 -8.13 -1.77
CA PHE A 215 13.73 -6.96 -1.36
C PHE A 215 13.17 -6.30 -0.09
N PRO A 216 11.87 -5.93 -0.01
CA PRO A 216 11.35 -5.30 1.18
C PRO A 216 11.33 -6.22 2.41
N LEU A 217 11.02 -7.53 2.24
CA LEU A 217 11.02 -8.44 3.38
C LEU A 217 12.43 -8.64 3.95
N ARG A 218 13.46 -8.76 3.10
CA ARG A 218 14.84 -8.91 3.58
C ARG A 218 15.25 -7.74 4.46
N ALA A 219 14.99 -6.51 4.01
CA ALA A 219 15.32 -5.29 4.75
C ALA A 219 14.60 -5.23 6.11
N PHE A 220 13.29 -5.50 6.11
CA PHE A 220 12.50 -5.53 7.34
C PHE A 220 12.94 -6.64 8.30
N LEU A 221 13.17 -7.85 7.77
CA LEU A 221 13.62 -9.01 8.53
C LEU A 221 15.00 -8.80 9.15
N GLN A 222 15.91 -8.13 8.45
CA GLN A 222 17.21 -7.75 9.00
C GLN A 222 17.07 -6.90 10.26
N GLY A 223 16.13 -5.95 10.26
CA GLY A 223 15.79 -5.15 11.44
C GLY A 223 15.30 -6.01 12.61
N LEU A 224 14.38 -6.94 12.35
CA LEU A 224 13.85 -7.87 13.36
C LEU A 224 14.94 -8.76 13.98
N ILE A 225 15.89 -9.25 13.16
CA ILE A 225 16.96 -10.16 13.59
C ILE A 225 18.04 -9.41 14.39
N LYS A 226 18.33 -8.15 14.07
CA LYS A 226 19.35 -7.34 14.76
C LYS A 226 18.98 -6.97 16.20
N MET A 227 17.71 -7.08 16.58
CA MET A 227 17.24 -6.72 17.91
C MET A 227 17.30 -7.89 18.89
N LYS A 228 17.66 -7.58 20.14
CA LYS A 228 17.44 -8.50 21.26
C LYS A 228 15.96 -8.47 21.60
N TRP A 229 15.27 -9.58 21.37
CA TRP A 229 13.86 -9.69 21.70
C TRP A 229 13.68 -9.81 23.22
N PRO A 230 12.68 -9.13 23.81
CA PRO A 230 12.39 -9.28 25.23
C PRO A 230 11.97 -10.73 25.51
N GLU A 231 12.45 -11.25 26.64
CA GLU A 231 12.06 -12.58 27.11
C GLU A 231 10.54 -12.65 27.33
N PRO A 232 9.91 -13.82 27.13
CA PRO A 232 8.52 -13.98 27.53
C PRO A 232 8.39 -13.64 29.02
N PRO A 233 7.40 -12.84 29.44
CA PRO A 233 7.20 -12.55 30.85
C PRO A 233 7.04 -13.88 31.61
N PRO A 234 7.60 -14.00 32.83
CA PRO A 234 7.36 -15.17 33.66
C PRO A 234 5.85 -15.31 33.86
N VAL A 235 5.35 -16.55 33.80
CA VAL A 235 3.93 -16.86 34.01
C VAL A 235 3.63 -16.68 35.49
N ASP A 236 3.51 -15.42 35.93
CA ASP A 236 3.11 -15.08 37.28
C ASP A 236 1.58 -15.06 37.31
N VAL A 237 1.01 -16.07 37.97
CA VAL A 237 -0.43 -16.24 38.13
C VAL A 237 -1.04 -14.99 38.77
N GLY A 238 -0.28 -14.25 39.60
CA GLY A 238 -0.72 -12.97 40.20
C GLY A 238 -0.72 -11.78 39.23
N GLY A 239 0.22 -11.72 38.30
CA GLY A 239 0.25 -10.72 37.22
C GLY A 239 -0.81 -10.98 36.14
N PHE A 240 -1.16 -12.25 35.91
CA PHE A 240 -2.25 -12.68 35.05
C PHE A 240 -3.62 -12.21 35.59
N PHE A 241 -3.82 -12.27 36.92
CA PHE A 241 -5.03 -11.71 37.57
C PHE A 241 -5.09 -10.17 37.50
N GLY A 242 -3.95 -9.48 37.58
CA GLY A 242 -3.87 -8.02 37.35
C GLY A 242 -4.18 -7.62 35.89
N MET A 243 -3.73 -8.41 34.92
CA MET A 243 -4.11 -8.28 33.51
C MET A 243 -5.59 -8.60 33.26
N MET A 244 -6.17 -9.59 33.96
CA MET A 244 -7.62 -9.87 33.94
C MET A 244 -8.45 -8.69 34.47
N GLY A 245 -7.95 -7.94 35.45
CA GLY A 245 -8.60 -6.71 35.92
C GLY A 245 -8.71 -5.61 34.85
N HIS A 246 -7.76 -5.55 33.92
CA HIS A 246 -7.79 -4.66 32.74
C HIS A 246 -8.39 -5.31 31.48
N THR A 247 -8.65 -6.63 31.48
CA THR A 247 -9.32 -7.32 30.37
C THR A 247 -10.77 -6.85 30.18
N LEU A 248 -11.34 -6.17 31.17
CA LEU A 248 -12.65 -5.51 31.08
C LEU A 248 -12.71 -4.36 30.06
N THR A 249 -11.56 -3.82 29.61
CA THR A 249 -11.49 -2.76 28.58
C THR A 249 -11.05 -3.27 27.21
N ILE A 250 -10.67 -4.54 27.09
CA ILE A 250 -10.26 -5.17 25.83
C ILE A 250 -11.48 -5.91 25.27
N SER A 251 -11.78 -5.69 23.99
CA SER A 251 -12.94 -6.34 23.36
C SER A 251 -12.72 -7.86 23.22
N GLU A 252 -13.79 -8.65 23.28
CA GLU A 252 -13.75 -10.10 23.06
C GLU A 252 -13.12 -10.46 21.69
N ALA A 253 -13.34 -9.61 20.68
CA ALA A 253 -12.73 -9.72 19.36
C ALA A 253 -11.20 -9.51 19.36
N GLU A 254 -10.67 -8.66 20.24
CA GLU A 254 -9.22 -8.45 20.40
C GLU A 254 -8.57 -9.61 21.16
N ILE A 255 -9.27 -10.21 22.12
CA ILE A 255 -8.82 -11.41 22.83
C ILE A 255 -8.74 -12.61 21.88
N LEU A 256 -9.73 -12.81 21.00
CA LEU A 256 -9.72 -13.88 20.01
C LEU A 256 -8.60 -13.75 18.96
N GLN A 257 -8.09 -12.53 18.74
CA GLN A 257 -6.92 -12.27 17.89
C GLN A 257 -5.58 -12.48 18.63
N THR A 258 -5.60 -12.63 19.97
CA THR A 258 -4.39 -12.96 20.72
C THR A 258 -3.96 -14.40 20.43
N GLY A 259 -2.73 -14.56 19.94
CA GLY A 259 -2.17 -15.89 19.59
C GLY A 259 -2.32 -16.29 18.13
N GLU A 260 -2.85 -15.43 17.25
CA GLU A 260 -2.73 -15.64 15.81
C GLU A 260 -1.27 -15.57 15.36
N ASN A 261 -0.93 -16.37 14.35
CA ASN A 261 0.41 -16.35 13.76
C ASN A 261 0.62 -15.05 12.99
N SER A 262 1.85 -14.54 13.04
CA SER A 262 2.25 -13.47 12.14
C SER A 262 2.44 -14.03 10.74
N PHE A 263 2.08 -13.26 9.72
CA PHE A 263 2.24 -13.68 8.33
C PHE A 263 2.53 -12.51 7.40
N ALA A 264 3.07 -12.79 6.21
CA ALA A 264 3.26 -11.77 5.19
C ALA A 264 2.95 -12.32 3.79
N PHE A 265 2.31 -11.47 2.98
CA PHE A 265 2.28 -11.62 1.53
C PHE A 265 3.53 -10.95 0.96
N ILE A 266 4.27 -11.67 0.11
CA ILE A 266 5.54 -11.17 -0.44
C ILE A 266 5.67 -11.40 -1.94
N SER A 267 6.44 -10.56 -2.61
CA SER A 267 7.02 -10.80 -3.93
C SER A 267 8.47 -10.32 -3.93
N ASP A 268 9.14 -10.36 -5.07
CA ASP A 268 10.43 -9.70 -5.29
C ASP A 268 10.45 -8.21 -4.87
N GLU A 269 9.39 -7.46 -5.18
CA GLU A 269 9.29 -6.00 -4.94
C GLU A 269 8.25 -5.58 -3.90
N TYR A 270 7.47 -6.51 -3.35
CA TYR A 270 6.36 -6.20 -2.43
C TYR A 270 6.43 -7.01 -1.13
N MET A 271 6.00 -6.39 -0.04
CA MET A 271 5.75 -7.03 1.25
C MET A 271 4.50 -6.41 1.86
N ASN A 272 3.61 -7.23 2.41
CA ASN A 272 2.56 -6.80 3.32
C ASN A 272 2.49 -7.76 4.51
N SER A 273 3.04 -7.32 5.63
CA SER A 273 3.32 -8.13 6.81
C SER A 273 2.36 -7.80 7.94
N SER A 274 1.60 -8.80 8.40
CA SER A 274 0.78 -8.80 9.60
C SER A 274 1.60 -9.35 10.78
N ILE A 275 1.96 -8.48 11.72
CA ILE A 275 2.71 -8.85 12.93
C ILE A 275 1.77 -8.86 14.13
N ARG A 276 1.63 -10.03 14.75
CA ARG A 276 0.80 -10.30 15.93
C ARG A 276 1.72 -10.64 17.10
N LEU A 277 1.70 -9.79 18.13
CA LEU A 277 2.58 -9.90 19.30
C LEU A 277 1.77 -9.75 20.59
N GLY A 278 0.96 -10.77 20.90
CA GLY A 278 0.05 -10.74 22.05
C GLY A 278 -1.07 -9.73 21.84
N TYR A 279 -1.14 -8.69 22.68
CA TYR A 279 -2.23 -7.70 22.70
C TYR A 279 -2.06 -6.51 21.75
N HIS A 280 -0.98 -6.45 20.96
CA HIS A 280 -0.82 -5.41 19.94
C HIS A 280 -0.62 -6.02 18.57
N PHE A 281 -1.08 -5.27 17.59
CA PHE A 281 -1.07 -5.60 16.19
C PHE A 281 -0.35 -4.50 15.42
N SER A 282 0.51 -4.90 14.49
CA SER A 282 1.08 -3.97 13.52
C SER A 282 1.10 -4.60 12.14
N SER A 283 0.72 -3.83 11.12
CA SER A 283 0.94 -4.18 9.72
C SER A 283 2.00 -3.28 9.12
N VAL A 284 2.91 -3.84 8.33
CA VAL A 284 3.90 -3.09 7.54
C VAL A 284 3.79 -3.53 6.08
N GLU A 285 3.40 -2.61 5.22
CA GLU A 285 3.37 -2.77 3.77
C GLU A 285 4.50 -1.97 3.14
N ALA A 286 5.13 -2.53 2.11
CA ALA A 286 6.06 -1.81 1.27
C ALA A 286 5.99 -2.31 -0.18
N TYR A 287 6.02 -1.38 -1.12
CA TYR A 287 6.31 -1.62 -2.52
C TYR A 287 7.61 -0.90 -2.87
N ALA A 288 8.58 -1.65 -3.39
CA ALA A 288 9.94 -1.23 -3.67
C ALA A 288 10.31 -1.63 -5.10
N GLY A 289 9.73 -0.93 -6.06
CA GLY A 289 10.02 -1.05 -7.49
C GLY A 289 11.14 -0.13 -7.96
N ASN A 290 11.43 -0.18 -9.26
CA ASN A 290 12.43 0.67 -9.90
C ASN A 290 11.95 2.11 -10.15
N ASN A 291 10.64 2.35 -10.13
CA ASN A 291 10.04 3.68 -10.28
C ASN A 291 9.69 4.26 -8.89
N PRO A 292 10.40 5.29 -8.41
CA PRO A 292 10.12 5.89 -7.11
C PRO A 292 8.67 6.36 -6.94
N ASP A 293 8.02 6.83 -8.01
CA ASP A 293 6.63 7.34 -7.94
C ASP A 293 5.61 6.30 -7.43
N ASP A 294 5.89 5.01 -7.62
CA ASP A 294 5.02 3.92 -7.20
C ASP A 294 5.40 3.36 -5.82
N ASN A 295 6.61 3.68 -5.38
CA ASN A 295 7.20 3.17 -4.16
C ASN A 295 6.58 3.81 -2.93
N HIS A 296 6.30 2.99 -1.93
CA HIS A 296 5.70 3.43 -0.68
C HIS A 296 6.03 2.47 0.46
N ILE A 297 5.95 3.00 1.68
CA ILE A 297 5.91 2.21 2.91
C ILE A 297 4.72 2.69 3.72
N ARG A 298 3.90 1.76 4.20
CA ARG A 298 2.79 2.03 5.12
C ARG A 298 2.92 1.19 6.37
N ILE A 299 2.74 1.82 7.53
CA ILE A 299 2.65 1.14 8.81
C ILE A 299 1.30 1.45 9.45
N PHE A 300 0.64 0.39 9.89
CA PHE A 300 -0.51 0.45 10.78
C PHE A 300 -0.12 -0.15 12.12
N PHE A 301 -0.50 0.49 13.22
CA PHE A 301 -0.29 -0.01 14.56
C PHE A 301 -1.58 0.17 15.36
N LYS A 302 -1.98 -0.83 16.14
CA LYS A 302 -3.10 -0.74 17.07
C LYS A 302 -2.86 -1.57 18.32
N GLY A 303 -3.37 -1.07 19.45
CA GLY A 303 -3.64 -1.86 20.63
C GLY A 303 -2.53 -1.81 21.69
N GLY A 304 -2.60 -2.76 22.62
CA GLY A 304 -1.72 -2.89 23.78
C GLY A 304 -2.37 -3.55 24.98
N GLY A 305 -1.57 -4.20 25.81
CA GLY A 305 -2.06 -4.87 27.03
C GLY A 305 -2.08 -3.97 28.27
N ALA A 306 -1.64 -2.72 28.13
CA ALA A 306 -1.53 -1.76 29.22
C ALA A 306 -2.72 -0.78 29.29
N VAL A 307 -2.81 -0.06 30.41
CA VAL A 307 -3.75 1.07 30.56
C VAL A 307 -3.57 2.14 29.48
N ILE A 308 -4.65 2.87 29.20
CA ILE A 308 -4.70 3.82 28.07
C ILE A 308 -3.55 4.83 28.10
N GLU A 309 -3.18 5.34 29.27
CA GLU A 309 -2.10 6.33 29.42
C GLU A 309 -0.75 5.77 28.95
N ARG A 310 -0.47 4.49 29.22
CA ARG A 310 0.76 3.84 28.78
C ARG A 310 0.73 3.49 27.28
N ARG A 311 -0.44 3.10 26.76
CA ARG A 311 -0.64 2.91 25.32
C ARG A 311 -0.39 4.22 24.56
N MET A 312 -0.89 5.34 25.07
CA MET A 312 -0.67 6.66 24.46
C MET A 312 0.81 7.09 24.47
N ARG A 313 1.59 6.71 25.50
CA ARG A 313 3.05 6.92 25.48
C ARG A 313 3.76 6.09 24.43
N ARG A 314 3.31 4.85 24.18
CA ARG A 314 3.82 4.05 23.06
C ARG A 314 3.45 4.66 21.72
N VAL A 315 2.23 5.17 21.58
CA VAL A 315 1.82 5.89 20.36
C VAL A 315 2.76 7.07 20.11
N ARG A 316 3.07 7.85 21.14
CA ARG A 316 4.05 8.94 21.06
C ARG A 316 5.43 8.44 20.65
N LEU A 317 5.94 7.38 21.28
CA LEU A 317 7.25 6.80 20.95
C LEU A 317 7.33 6.39 19.47
N ILE A 318 6.35 5.63 18.98
CA ILE A 318 6.30 5.19 17.59
C ILE A 318 6.22 6.39 16.66
N THR A 319 5.35 7.36 16.97
CA THR A 319 5.15 8.56 16.15
C THR A 319 6.42 9.38 16.01
N GLU A 320 7.15 9.63 17.09
CA GLU A 320 8.38 10.42 17.04
C GLU A 320 9.48 9.72 16.21
N ILE A 321 9.58 8.39 16.31
CA ILE A 321 10.53 7.60 15.49
C ILE A 321 10.10 7.58 14.01
N LEU A 322 8.81 7.50 13.71
CA LEU A 322 8.32 7.57 12.34
C LEU A 322 8.63 8.94 11.71
N LYS A 323 8.44 10.03 12.47
CA LYS A 323 8.82 11.37 12.02
C LYS A 323 10.31 11.48 11.74
N SER A 324 11.17 10.95 12.62
CA SER A 324 12.63 11.03 12.44
C SER A 324 13.11 10.29 11.19
N ILE A 325 12.42 9.23 10.76
CA ILE A 325 12.74 8.51 9.51
C ILE A 325 11.95 9.02 8.30
N GLY A 326 11.33 10.19 8.39
CA GLY A 326 10.73 10.91 7.26
C GLY A 326 9.30 10.50 6.90
N PHE A 327 8.54 9.84 7.78
CA PHE A 327 7.10 9.67 7.54
C PHE A 327 6.39 11.01 7.66
N GLU A 328 5.85 11.49 6.54
CA GLU A 328 5.18 12.79 6.46
C GLU A 328 3.69 12.69 6.82
N MET A 329 3.06 11.58 6.44
CA MET A 329 1.62 11.39 6.64
C MET A 329 1.37 10.43 7.80
N ILE A 330 1.08 10.97 8.98
CA ILE A 330 0.80 10.17 10.18
C ILE A 330 -0.60 10.54 10.68
N LYS A 331 -1.51 9.57 10.70
CA LYS A 331 -2.85 9.69 11.30
C LYS A 331 -2.86 8.95 12.62
N ILE A 332 -3.30 9.63 13.67
CA ILE A 332 -3.45 9.06 15.00
C ILE A 332 -4.91 9.15 15.38
N ASN A 333 -5.49 8.01 15.78
CA ASN A 333 -6.83 7.95 16.33
C ASN A 333 -6.78 7.05 17.57
N GLU A 334 -6.87 7.65 18.76
CA GLU A 334 -6.65 6.93 20.03
C GLU A 334 -5.31 6.18 20.03
N ASP A 335 -5.33 4.85 20.22
CA ASP A 335 -4.15 3.99 20.22
C ASP A 335 -3.80 3.41 18.84
N VAL A 336 -4.40 3.97 17.78
CA VAL A 336 -4.17 3.60 16.39
C VAL A 336 -3.25 4.59 15.70
N ILE A 337 -2.23 4.08 15.02
CA ILE A 337 -1.37 4.84 14.11
C ILE A 337 -1.57 4.27 12.70
N ASP A 338 -1.78 5.13 11.72
CA ASP A 338 -1.73 4.81 10.30
C ASP A 338 -0.81 5.84 9.63
N ALA A 339 0.38 5.39 9.23
CA ALA A 339 1.41 6.25 8.67
C ALA A 339 1.88 5.75 7.31
N THR A 340 2.10 6.67 6.37
CA THR A 340 2.58 6.35 5.03
C THR A 340 3.67 7.32 4.58
N ILE A 341 4.61 6.82 3.78
CA ILE A 341 5.60 7.59 3.04
C ILE A 341 5.63 7.08 1.59
N PHE A 342 5.77 7.99 0.63
CA PHE A 342 5.78 7.72 -0.81
C PHE A 342 7.08 8.19 -1.46
N GLN A 343 7.26 7.89 -2.75
CA GLN A 343 8.30 8.50 -3.60
C GLN A 343 9.72 8.24 -3.09
N GLN A 344 9.97 7.02 -2.61
CA GLN A 344 11.26 6.61 -2.07
C GLN A 344 12.02 5.76 -3.09
N ASP A 345 13.33 5.95 -3.21
CA ASP A 345 14.17 5.01 -3.93
C ASP A 345 14.42 3.72 -3.12
N LYS A 346 14.94 2.67 -3.79
CA LYS A 346 15.21 1.38 -3.14
C LYS A 346 16.15 1.50 -1.94
N PRO A 347 17.30 2.22 -2.00
CA PRO A 347 18.18 2.40 -0.84
C PRO A 347 17.49 3.07 0.35
N ALA A 348 16.68 4.10 0.13
CA ALA A 348 15.93 4.76 1.20
C ALA A 348 14.87 3.84 1.81
N ILE A 349 14.20 3.02 1.00
CA ILE A 349 13.25 2.01 1.49
C ILE A 349 13.95 0.97 2.35
N GLU A 350 15.10 0.45 1.91
CA GLU A 350 15.86 -0.57 2.65
C GLU A 350 16.23 -0.08 4.04
N LYS A 351 16.81 1.11 4.15
CA LYS A 351 17.15 1.74 5.44
C LYS A 351 15.92 1.88 6.35
N LYS A 352 14.81 2.42 5.81
CA LYS A 352 13.57 2.64 6.57
C LYS A 352 12.93 1.33 7.03
N LEU A 353 12.89 0.31 6.17
CA LEU A 353 12.36 -1.01 6.53
C LEU A 353 13.22 -1.70 7.59
N GLU A 354 14.55 -1.57 7.54
CA GLU A 354 15.40 -2.07 8.62
C GLU A 354 15.06 -1.39 9.95
N VAL A 355 14.89 -0.06 9.97
CA VAL A 355 14.49 0.67 11.18
C VAL A 355 13.10 0.23 11.66
N LEU A 356 12.13 0.05 10.76
CA LEU A 356 10.80 -0.44 11.12
C LEU A 356 10.85 -1.85 11.72
N GLY A 357 11.69 -2.74 11.18
CA GLY A 357 11.93 -4.06 11.77
C GLY A 357 12.48 -3.98 13.19
N LYS A 358 13.45 -3.08 13.42
CA LYS A 358 13.96 -2.83 14.77
C LYS A 358 12.87 -2.27 15.68
N LEU A 359 12.07 -1.32 15.20
CA LEU A 359 10.99 -0.69 15.94
C LEU A 359 9.91 -1.71 16.34
N THR A 360 9.54 -2.63 15.46
CA THR A 360 8.59 -3.71 15.75
C THR A 360 9.09 -4.60 16.90
N ALA A 361 10.35 -5.00 16.88
CA ALA A 361 10.92 -5.81 17.97
C ALA A 361 11.07 -4.99 19.26
N TYR A 362 11.52 -3.74 19.14
CA TYR A 362 11.75 -2.83 20.26
C TYR A 362 10.47 -2.51 21.02
N THR A 363 9.35 -2.31 20.31
CA THR A 363 8.07 -1.90 20.90
C THR A 363 7.27 -3.04 21.52
N LYS A 364 7.74 -4.29 21.36
CA LYS A 364 7.16 -5.45 22.05
C LYS A 364 7.24 -5.24 23.57
N GLN A 365 6.08 -5.23 24.23
CA GLN A 365 5.91 -5.06 25.69
C GLN A 365 6.38 -3.71 26.27
N GLN A 366 6.82 -2.74 25.45
CA GLN A 366 7.29 -1.43 25.97
C GLN A 366 6.18 -0.61 26.63
N ASP A 367 4.92 -0.84 26.26
CA ASP A 367 3.78 -0.23 26.94
C ASP A 367 3.73 -0.59 28.43
N MET A 368 4.29 -1.73 28.84
CA MET A 368 4.36 -2.08 30.26
C MET A 368 5.44 -1.29 31.01
N ALA A 369 6.51 -0.87 30.34
CA ALA A 369 7.63 -0.14 30.95
C ALA A 369 7.41 1.38 31.03
N MET A 370 6.61 1.96 30.14
CA MET A 370 6.40 3.42 30.05
C MET A 370 5.35 3.95 31.05
N TYR A 371 5.67 3.93 32.35
CA TYR A 371 4.74 4.39 33.39
C TYR A 371 4.70 5.92 33.60
N ASN A 372 5.65 6.67 33.04
CA ASN A 372 5.65 8.15 33.01
C ASN A 372 6.30 8.69 31.72
N ASP A 373 6.20 10.00 31.51
CA ASP A 373 6.66 10.64 30.27
C ASP A 373 8.19 10.72 30.15
N ALA A 374 8.90 10.85 31.28
CA ALA A 374 10.37 10.87 31.28
C ALA A 374 10.97 9.54 30.77
N ILE A 375 10.32 8.42 31.07
CA ILE A 375 10.72 7.10 30.56
C ILE A 375 10.39 6.95 29.08
N ALA A 376 9.24 7.47 28.65
CA ALA A 376 8.93 7.51 27.22
C ALA A 376 9.97 8.32 26.45
N ASP A 377 10.38 9.49 26.96
CA ASP A 377 11.43 10.32 26.38
C ASP A 377 12.78 9.61 26.34
N PHE A 378 13.12 8.87 27.41
CA PHE A 378 14.33 8.05 27.47
C PHE A 378 14.33 7.02 26.34
N TYR A 379 13.27 6.22 26.21
CA TYR A 379 13.22 5.16 25.19
C TYR A 379 13.17 5.69 23.76
N ILE A 380 12.58 6.87 23.54
CA ILE A 380 12.65 7.57 22.24
C ILE A 380 14.11 7.90 21.94
N LYS A 381 14.79 8.62 22.83
CA LYS A 381 16.20 9.02 22.63
C LYS A 381 17.12 7.82 22.49
N GLU A 382 16.91 6.77 23.29
CA GLU A 382 17.67 5.53 23.21
C GLU A 382 17.56 4.92 21.80
N PHE A 383 16.33 4.76 21.29
CA PHE A 383 16.11 4.19 19.98
C PHE A 383 16.75 5.04 18.87
N LEU A 384 16.54 6.35 18.91
CA LEU A 384 17.11 7.28 17.92
C LEU A 384 18.64 7.19 17.91
N ASN A 385 19.28 7.16 19.08
CA ASN A 385 20.75 7.13 19.18
C ASN A 385 21.36 5.78 18.80
N GLN A 386 20.68 4.66 19.09
CA GLN A 386 21.26 3.33 18.93
C GLN A 386 20.85 2.62 17.64
N HIS A 387 19.74 3.02 17.02
CA HIS A 387 19.08 2.21 15.99
C HIS A 387 18.82 2.94 14.67
N LEU A 388 18.96 4.26 14.62
CA LEU A 388 18.99 5.01 13.37
C LEU A 388 20.37 4.96 12.69
N PRO A 389 20.43 5.02 11.35
CA PRO A 389 21.67 5.22 10.62
C PRO A 389 22.33 6.55 11.03
N ALA A 390 23.66 6.57 11.14
CA ALA A 390 24.42 7.76 11.53
C ALA A 390 24.26 8.97 10.58
N ASP A 391 23.73 8.75 9.36
CA ASP A 391 23.47 9.79 8.36
C ASP A 391 22.11 10.50 8.55
N ASP A 392 21.25 10.02 9.45
CA ASP A 392 19.84 10.47 9.62
C ASP A 392 19.57 11.15 10.99
N VAL A 393 20.61 11.53 11.75
CA VAL A 393 20.50 12.19 13.09
C VAL A 393 20.81 13.68 13.03
#